data_AF-A0A399HR87-F1
#
_entry.id   AF-A0A399HR87-F1
#
_cell.length_a   1.000
_cell.length_b   1.000
_cell.length_c   1.000
_cell.angle_alpha   90.00
_cell.angle_beta   90.00
_cell.angle_gamma   90.00
#
_symmetry.space_group_name_H-M   'P 1'
#
loop_
_entity.id
_entity.type
_entity.pdbx_description
1 polymer ?
#
loop_
_entity_poly.entity_id
_entity_poly.type
_entity_poly.pdbx_seq_one_letter_code
_entity_poly.pdbx_strand_id
1 'polypeptide(L)'
;MAQVTPNNAGAKNVGAGNGAQFITGGCVSDADCSSACCSQVAATGDGVCSAEAASQQNGKTGCGFTDPNADAVIAAAKEQVAKQGFKRVVRSE
;
A
#
# COMPACT_ATOMS: atom_id res chain seq x y z
N MET A 1 14.46 -5.54 14.76
CA MET A 1 13.84 -6.38 13.69
C MET A 1 13.58 -5.47 12.52
N ALA A 2 14.01 -5.83 11.30
CA ALA A 2 13.73 -5.01 10.13
C ALA A 2 12.22 -5.00 9.88
N GLN A 3 11.61 -3.82 9.82
CA GLN A 3 10.19 -3.65 9.57
C GLN A 3 9.96 -3.25 8.13
N VAL A 4 8.89 -3.77 7.54
CA VAL A 4 8.42 -3.31 6.24
C VAL A 4 7.55 -2.06 6.46
N THR A 5 7.88 -0.99 5.76
CA THR A 5 7.06 0.23 5.70
C THR A 5 6.48 0.32 4.29
N PRO A 6 5.22 0.75 4.12
CA PRO A 6 4.63 0.94 2.80
C PRO A 6 5.49 1.81 1.88
N ASN A 7 5.82 1.29 0.70
CA ASN A 7 6.55 2.03 -0.32
C ASN A 7 5.66 3.14 -0.90
N ASN A 8 6.09 4.38 -0.75
CA ASN A 8 5.33 5.54 -1.19
C ASN A 8 5.17 5.64 -2.72
N ALA A 9 6.00 4.97 -3.54
CA ALA A 9 5.88 5.04 -5.02
C ALA A 9 4.50 4.59 -5.54
N GLY A 10 3.83 3.71 -4.80
CA GLY A 10 2.46 3.26 -5.06
C GLY A 10 1.37 4.09 -4.40
N ALA A 11 1.68 5.22 -3.75
CA ALA A 11 0.70 5.99 -2.96
C ALA A 11 -0.57 6.35 -3.77
N LYS A 12 -0.43 6.61 -5.07
CA LYS A 12 -1.55 6.95 -5.95
C LYS A 12 -2.60 5.85 -6.15
N ASN A 13 -2.27 4.58 -5.88
CA ASN A 13 -3.24 3.49 -6.01
C ASN A 13 -3.63 2.84 -4.66
N VAL A 14 -3.31 3.47 -3.53
CA VAL A 14 -3.83 3.06 -2.22
C VAL A 14 -5.34 3.35 -2.17
N GLY A 15 -6.16 2.34 -1.90
CA GLY A 15 -7.62 2.42 -1.88
C GLY A 15 -8.28 2.48 -3.26
N ALA A 16 -7.54 2.17 -4.32
CA ALA A 16 -8.10 2.12 -5.68
C ALA A 16 -8.89 0.82 -5.94
N GLY A 17 -8.65 -0.24 -5.16
CA GLY A 17 -9.40 -1.49 -5.25
C GLY A 17 -9.31 -2.20 -6.61
N ASN A 18 -8.28 -1.91 -7.39
CA ASN A 18 -8.12 -2.38 -8.77
C ASN A 18 -6.85 -3.23 -8.98
N GLY A 19 -6.25 -3.74 -7.90
CA GLY A 19 -5.06 -4.57 -7.93
C GLY A 19 -3.80 -3.87 -8.45
N ALA A 20 -3.76 -2.54 -8.48
CA ALA A 20 -2.63 -1.79 -9.04
C ALA A 20 -1.43 -1.63 -8.08
N GLN A 21 -1.56 -2.05 -6.82
CA GLN A 21 -0.45 -2.00 -5.85
C GLN A 21 0.46 -3.22 -6.01
N PHE A 22 1.77 -2.95 -5.99
CA PHE A 22 2.81 -3.98 -6.01
C PHE A 22 3.18 -4.44 -4.60
N ILE A 23 3.92 -5.55 -4.49
CA ILE A 23 4.51 -6.00 -3.22
C ILE A 23 5.27 -4.85 -2.56
N THR A 24 5.12 -4.70 -1.25
CA THR A 24 5.56 -3.58 -0.41
C THR A 24 4.81 -2.25 -0.58
N GLY A 25 3.90 -2.12 -1.55
CA GLY A 25 3.00 -0.97 -1.66
C GLY A 25 2.01 -0.91 -0.50
N GLY A 26 1.56 0.29 -0.15
CA GLY A 26 0.49 0.45 0.85
C GLY A 26 -0.84 -0.09 0.35
N CYS A 27 -1.68 -0.60 1.24
CA CYS A 27 -3.01 -1.08 0.93
C CYS A 27 -3.96 -0.85 2.10
N VAL A 28 -5.25 -0.72 1.81
CA VAL A 28 -6.32 -0.72 2.82
C VAL A 28 -7.18 -1.98 2.74
N SER A 29 -7.04 -2.76 1.66
CA SER A 29 -7.69 -4.05 1.45
C SER A 29 -6.92 -4.91 0.46
N ASP A 30 -7.20 -6.21 0.39
CA ASP A 30 -6.61 -7.11 -0.61
C ASP A 30 -6.87 -6.67 -2.04
N ALA A 31 -7.99 -5.97 -2.29
CA ALA A 31 -8.37 -5.46 -3.60
C ALA A 31 -7.38 -4.42 -4.15
N ASP A 32 -6.59 -3.77 -3.30
CA ASP A 32 -5.56 -2.85 -3.76
C ASP A 32 -4.36 -3.59 -4.37
N CYS A 33 -4.07 -4.80 -3.90
CA CYS A 33 -2.85 -5.53 -4.20
C CYS A 33 -2.97 -6.42 -5.43
N SER A 34 -2.01 -6.33 -6.35
CA SER A 34 -1.90 -7.26 -7.49
C SER A 34 -1.75 -8.72 -7.04
N SER A 35 -1.17 -8.94 -5.86
CA SER A 35 -1.03 -10.24 -5.22
C SER A 35 -2.30 -10.73 -4.51
N ALA A 36 -3.37 -9.93 -4.46
CA ALA A 36 -4.57 -10.18 -3.66
C ALA A 36 -4.30 -10.44 -2.17
N CYS A 37 -3.17 -9.92 -1.65
CA CYS A 37 -2.78 -10.07 -0.25
C CYS A 37 -2.29 -8.74 0.31
N CYS A 38 -3.16 -8.11 1.11
CA CYS A 38 -2.86 -6.99 1.97
C CYS A 38 -2.58 -7.51 3.38
N SER A 39 -1.38 -7.25 3.90
CA SER A 39 -0.98 -7.68 5.23
C SER A 39 -0.75 -6.51 6.15
N GLN A 40 -1.26 -6.59 7.38
CA GLN A 40 -0.96 -5.61 8.40
C GLN A 40 0.45 -5.82 8.95
N VAL A 41 1.18 -4.73 9.17
CA VAL A 41 2.43 -4.71 9.93
C VAL A 41 2.10 -4.57 11.41
N ALA A 42 2.39 -5.59 12.22
CA ALA A 42 1.98 -5.65 13.62
C ALA A 42 2.45 -4.46 14.47
N ALA A 43 3.57 -3.86 14.10
CA ALA A 43 4.18 -2.79 14.89
C ALA A 43 3.63 -1.39 14.59
N THR A 44 3.14 -1.15 13.38
CA THR A 44 2.61 0.17 12.97
C THR A 44 1.11 0.15 12.73
N GLY A 45 0.53 -1.02 12.49
CA GLY A 45 -0.87 -1.17 12.09
C GLY A 45 -1.08 -0.95 10.58
N ASP A 46 -0.05 -0.55 9.83
CA ASP A 46 -0.16 -0.21 8.41
C ASP A 46 -0.43 -1.46 7.54
N GLY A 47 -1.27 -1.29 6.52
CA GLY A 47 -1.46 -2.28 5.47
C GLY A 47 -0.36 -2.21 4.40
N VAL A 48 0.22 -3.36 4.08
CA VAL A 48 1.24 -3.51 3.04
C VAL A 48 0.98 -4.72 2.17
N CYS A 49 1.01 -4.55 0.86
CA CYS A 49 0.87 -5.64 -0.08
C CYS A 49 2.02 -6.63 0.09
N SER A 50 1.67 -7.90 0.23
CA SER A 50 2.62 -9.00 0.42
C SER A 50 2.33 -10.13 -0.56
N ALA A 51 3.31 -10.99 -0.80
CA ALA A 51 3.04 -12.27 -1.42
C ALA A 51 2.44 -13.20 -0.36
N GLU A 52 1.54 -14.09 -0.75
CA GLU A 52 0.92 -15.10 0.12
C GLU A 52 1.96 -15.83 0.99
N ALA A 53 3.04 -16.31 0.36
CA ALA A 53 4.14 -17.03 1.03
C ALA A 53 4.93 -16.18 2.06
N ALA A 54 4.83 -14.85 1.99
CA ALA A 54 5.53 -13.91 2.84
C ALA A 54 4.61 -13.10 3.75
N SER A 55 3.31 -13.42 3.82
CA SER A 55 2.30 -12.61 4.52
C SER A 55 2.48 -12.57 6.05
N GLN A 56 3.26 -13.48 6.61
CA GLN A 56 3.58 -13.55 8.05
C GLN A 56 5.06 -13.24 8.35
N GLN A 57 5.83 -12.89 7.32
CA GLN A 57 7.26 -12.59 7.47
C GLN A 57 7.46 -11.10 7.80
N ASN A 58 8.61 -10.76 8.36
CA ASN A 58 9.03 -9.36 8.58
C ASN A 58 8.04 -8.53 9.44
N GLY A 59 7.37 -9.18 10.40
CA GLY A 59 6.42 -8.54 11.31
C GLY A 59 5.03 -8.31 10.73
N LYS A 60 4.70 -8.94 9.60
CA LYS A 60 3.35 -8.97 9.03
C LYS A 60 2.47 -10.01 9.74
N THR A 61 1.15 -9.85 9.69
CA THR A 61 0.20 -10.69 10.45
C THR A 61 -0.64 -11.65 9.59
N GLY A 62 -0.46 -11.70 8.28
CA GLY A 62 -1.28 -12.48 7.35
C GLY A 62 -1.92 -11.64 6.25
N CYS A 63 -2.51 -12.27 5.22
CA CYS A 63 -3.35 -11.60 4.22
C CYS A 63 -4.77 -11.40 4.76
N GLY A 64 -5.62 -10.63 4.09
CA GLY A 64 -6.98 -10.37 4.58
C GLY A 64 -7.10 -9.10 5.42
N PHE A 65 -6.07 -8.26 5.47
CA PHE A 65 -6.16 -7.00 6.21
C PHE A 65 -7.17 -6.06 5.54
N THR A 66 -8.17 -5.64 6.31
CA THR A 66 -9.08 -4.55 5.95
C THR A 66 -8.87 -3.43 6.95
N ASP A 67 -8.41 -2.28 6.48
CA ASP A 67 -8.06 -1.16 7.33
C ASP A 67 -9.32 -0.48 7.90
N PRO A 68 -9.51 -0.43 9.24
CA PRO A 68 -10.66 0.25 9.84
C PRO A 68 -10.63 1.77 9.65
N ASN A 69 -9.48 2.34 9.29
CA ASN A 69 -9.27 3.76 9.03
C ASN A 69 -8.95 4.03 7.54
N ALA A 70 -9.47 3.20 6.63
CA ALA A 70 -9.16 3.27 5.20
C ALA A 70 -9.25 4.69 4.61
N ASP A 71 -10.28 5.47 4.95
CA ASP A 71 -10.45 6.85 4.47
C ASP A 71 -9.27 7.76 4.83
N ALA A 72 -8.76 7.67 6.07
CA ALA A 72 -7.63 8.45 6.55
C ALA A 72 -6.33 8.05 5.85
N VAL A 73 -6.13 6.74 5.65
CA VAL A 73 -4.96 6.20 4.95
C VAL A 73 -4.95 6.64 3.48
N ILE A 74 -6.11 6.59 2.82
CA ILE A 74 -6.27 7.06 1.43
C ILE A 74 -6.01 8.57 1.33
N ALA A 75 -6.48 9.36 2.30
CA ALA A 75 -6.20 10.79 2.35
C ALA A 75 -4.70 11.07 2.49
N ALA A 76 -4.02 10.40 3.43
CA ALA A 76 -2.57 10.51 3.61
C ALA A 76 -1.79 10.07 2.36
N ALA A 77 -2.27 9.04 1.65
CA ALA A 77 -1.67 8.59 0.41
C ALA A 77 -1.79 9.66 -0.70
N LYS A 78 -2.94 10.34 -0.83
CA LYS A 78 -3.13 11.46 -1.75
C LYS A 78 -2.21 12.64 -1.43
N GLU A 79 -2.02 12.96 -0.15
CA GLU A 79 -1.04 13.97 0.27
C GLU A 79 0.39 13.56 -0.10
N GLN A 80 0.72 12.28 0.00
CA GLN A 80 2.02 11.79 -0.46
C GLN A 80 2.20 11.95 -1.97
N VAL A 81 1.18 11.66 -2.77
CA VAL A 81 1.22 11.91 -4.22
C VAL A 81 1.49 13.39 -4.51
N ALA A 82 0.88 14.31 -3.76
CA ALA A 82 1.14 15.74 -3.90
C ALA A 82 2.60 16.11 -3.56
N LYS A 83 3.16 15.52 -2.50
CA LYS A 83 4.58 15.71 -2.10
C LYS A 83 5.56 15.15 -3.12
N GLN A 84 5.20 14.04 -3.77
CA GLN A 84 6.03 13.38 -4.78
C GLN A 84 6.15 14.17 -6.08
N GLY A 85 5.33 15.20 -6.27
CA GLY A 85 5.54 16.18 -7.32
C GLY A 85 5.48 15.58 -8.73
N PHE A 86 4.64 14.57 -8.96
CA PHE A 86 4.34 14.02 -10.30
C PHE A 86 3.65 15.09 -11.17
N LYS A 87 4.40 16.13 -11.58
CA LYS A 87 3.99 17.01 -12.67
C LYS A 87 3.94 16.16 -13.91
N ARG A 88 2.74 15.99 -14.46
CA ARG A 88 2.53 15.41 -15.78
C ARG A 88 3.24 16.32 -16.78
N VAL A 89 4.49 16.02 -17.11
CA VAL A 89 5.21 16.73 -18.17
C VAL A 89 4.64 16.20 -19.48
N VAL A 90 3.82 17.01 -20.15
CA VAL A 90 3.39 16.72 -21.51
C VAL A 90 4.66 16.88 -22.36
N ARG A 91 5.27 15.76 -22.76
CA ARG A 91 6.41 15.80 -23.66
C ARG A 91 5.85 16.11 -25.04
N SER A 92 5.81 17.39 -25.41
CA SER A 92 5.55 17.76 -26.81
C SER A 92 6.66 17.14 -27.66
N GLU A 93 6.26 16.39 -28.68
CA GLU A 93 7.11 15.68 -29.61
C GLU A 93 8.04 16.62 -30.40
#